data_AF-A0A124IKU4-F1
#
_entry.id   AF-A0A124IKU4-F1
#
_cell.length_a   1.000
_cell.length_b   1.000
_cell.length_c   1.000
_cell.angle_alpha   90.00
_cell.angle_beta   90.00
_cell.angle_gamma   90.00
#
_symmetry.space_group_name_H-M   'P 1'
#
loop_
_entity.id
_entity.type
_entity.pdbx_description
1 polymer ?
#
loop_
_entity_poly.entity_id
_entity_poly.type
_entity_poly.pdbx_seq_one_letter_code
_entity_poly.pdbx_strand_id
1 'polypeptide(L)'
;MAGSRQPEPRKEITTVHSTRKALIAAAAIAAQIGIVATAHAQTTCQWYAATALKQQQDNEHLKCGFEGVAWHADLGRHLEWCKGVAPDEWKAAAQERDKQLAQCAKR
;
A
#
# COMPACT_ATOMS: atom_id res chain seq x y z
N MET A 1 -56.82 16.32 -15.64
CA MET A 1 -55.49 15.99 -16.25
C MET A 1 -54.70 15.27 -15.16
N ALA A 2 -54.80 13.94 -15.05
CA ALA A 2 -53.86 12.96 -15.62
C ALA A 2 -52.39 13.29 -15.25
N GLY A 3 -51.61 12.46 -14.57
CA GLY A 3 -51.81 11.10 -14.07
C GLY A 3 -50.60 10.70 -13.20
N SER A 4 -50.89 9.82 -12.25
CA SER A 4 -50.02 9.26 -11.21
C SER A 4 -48.87 8.41 -11.75
N ARG A 5 -47.77 8.28 -10.98
CA ARG A 5 -46.99 7.04 -10.86
C ARG A 5 -46.04 7.07 -9.65
N GLN A 6 -46.40 6.32 -8.61
CA GLN A 6 -45.50 5.51 -7.77
C GLN A 6 -45.74 4.03 -8.19
N PRO A 7 -44.99 2.98 -7.79
CA PRO A 7 -43.93 2.86 -6.77
C PRO A 7 -42.70 2.00 -7.19
N GLU A 8 -41.69 1.88 -6.30
CA GLU A 8 -40.61 0.85 -6.35
C GLU A 8 -41.14 -0.57 -6.08
N PRO A 9 -40.51 -1.61 -6.66
CA PRO A 9 -40.03 -2.72 -5.82
C PRO A 9 -38.72 -3.41 -6.27
N ARG A 10 -37.95 -3.83 -5.27
CA ARG A 10 -36.75 -4.70 -5.29
C ARG A 10 -37.10 -6.16 -5.68
N LYS A 11 -36.33 -6.79 -6.59
CA LYS A 11 -36.13 -8.25 -6.76
C LYS A 11 -34.74 -8.49 -7.36
N GLU A 12 -33.73 -8.88 -6.57
CA GLU A 12 -33.32 -10.26 -6.27
C GLU A 12 -33.19 -11.24 -7.47
N ILE A 13 -31.91 -11.60 -7.71
CA ILE A 13 -31.36 -12.94 -7.98
C ILE A 13 -32.06 -13.79 -9.07
N THR A 14 -31.37 -14.01 -10.20
CA THR A 14 -31.49 -15.28 -10.92
C THR A 14 -30.24 -15.58 -11.74
N THR A 15 -29.47 -16.55 -11.24
CA THR A 15 -28.48 -17.33 -12.01
C THR A 15 -29.19 -18.01 -13.19
N VAL A 16 -28.73 -17.80 -14.42
CA VAL A 16 -29.04 -18.69 -15.55
C VAL A 16 -27.78 -19.44 -15.98
N HIS A 17 -27.84 -20.73 -15.68
CA HIS A 17 -26.95 -21.78 -16.13
C HIS A 17 -27.00 -22.00 -17.64
N SER A 18 -25.85 -22.46 -18.17
CA SER A 18 -25.73 -23.57 -19.11
C SER A 18 -26.12 -23.38 -20.58
N THR A 19 -25.05 -23.32 -21.39
CA THR A 19 -24.83 -24.11 -22.62
C THR A 19 -25.80 -23.96 -23.79
N ARG A 20 -25.38 -23.24 -24.83
CA ARG A 20 -25.43 -23.73 -26.22
C ARG A 20 -24.16 -23.32 -26.96
N LYS A 21 -23.37 -24.34 -27.29
CA LYS A 21 -22.08 -24.24 -27.98
C LYS A 21 -22.32 -23.69 -29.40
N ALA A 22 -21.78 -22.52 -29.72
CA ALA A 22 -21.62 -22.08 -31.10
C ALA A 22 -20.14 -22.24 -31.47
N LEU A 23 -19.86 -23.14 -32.42
CA LEU A 23 -18.54 -23.45 -32.94
C LEU A 23 -18.10 -22.30 -33.87
N ILE A 24 -17.02 -21.61 -33.51
CA ILE A 24 -16.18 -20.86 -34.47
C ILE A 24 -14.79 -21.48 -34.43
N ALA A 25 -14.30 -21.87 -35.61
CA ALA A 25 -13.05 -22.57 -35.82
C ALA A 25 -11.83 -21.63 -35.77
N ALA A 26 -10.74 -22.19 -35.24
CA ALA A 26 -9.33 -21.90 -35.49
C ALA A 26 -8.68 -20.58 -34.99
N ALA A 27 -8.00 -20.74 -33.85
CA ALA A 27 -6.64 -20.30 -33.53
C ALA A 27 -6.29 -18.79 -33.49
N ALA A 28 -6.33 -18.23 -32.28
CA ALA A 28 -5.26 -17.37 -31.79
C ALA A 28 -4.91 -17.82 -30.37
N ILE A 29 -3.67 -18.26 -30.18
CA ILE A 29 -3.11 -18.70 -28.91
C ILE A 29 -3.11 -17.50 -27.96
N ALA A 30 -4.06 -17.44 -27.03
CA ALA A 30 -3.87 -16.69 -25.80
C ALA A 30 -3.73 -17.72 -24.69
N ALA A 31 -2.51 -18.24 -24.56
CA ALA A 31 -2.05 -18.74 -23.28
C ALA A 31 -2.44 -17.67 -22.25
N GLN A 32 -3.40 -17.98 -21.38
CA GLN A 32 -3.65 -17.12 -20.23
C GLN A 32 -2.41 -17.28 -19.36
N ILE A 33 -1.41 -16.46 -19.67
CA ILE A 33 -0.29 -16.15 -18.80
C ILE A 33 -0.97 -15.58 -17.56
N GLY A 34 -1.15 -16.45 -16.57
CA GLY A 34 -1.46 -16.00 -15.23
C GLY A 34 -0.43 -14.95 -14.92
N ILE A 35 -0.90 -13.71 -14.76
CA ILE A 35 -0.07 -12.62 -14.29
C ILE A 35 0.26 -13.04 -12.86
N VAL A 36 1.35 -13.78 -12.68
CA VAL A 36 2.00 -13.84 -11.38
C VAL A 36 2.50 -12.43 -11.21
N ALA A 37 1.69 -11.60 -10.57
CA ALA A 37 2.17 -10.40 -9.93
C ALA A 37 3.18 -10.91 -8.90
N THR A 38 4.42 -11.11 -9.33
CA THR A 38 5.55 -11.05 -8.43
C THR A 38 5.59 -9.59 -8.02
N ALA A 39 4.72 -9.21 -7.08
CA ALA A 39 4.97 -8.11 -6.19
C ALA A 39 6.27 -8.49 -5.51
N HIS A 40 7.37 -8.15 -6.19
CA HIS A 40 8.72 -8.36 -5.75
C HIS A 40 8.73 -7.68 -4.40
N ALA A 41 8.79 -8.46 -3.32
CA ALA A 41 8.82 -7.95 -1.98
C ALA A 41 10.03 -7.01 -1.92
N GLN A 42 9.79 -5.72 -2.14
CA GLN A 42 10.76 -4.70 -1.87
C GLN A 42 10.99 -4.83 -0.38
N THR A 43 12.15 -5.39 -0.06
CA THR A 43 12.46 -6.01 1.21
C THR A 43 12.04 -5.09 2.36
N THR A 44 11.41 -5.62 3.40
CA THR A 44 10.82 -4.82 4.50
C THR A 44 11.77 -3.76 5.07
N CYS A 45 13.07 -4.04 5.09
CA CYS A 45 14.10 -3.08 5.48
C CYS A 45 14.39 -1.98 4.47
N GLN A 46 14.27 -2.22 3.15
CA GLN A 46 14.34 -1.14 2.17
C GLN A 46 13.19 -0.16 2.35
N TRP A 47 11.98 -0.67 2.62
CA TRP A 47 10.85 0.19 2.95
C TRP A 47 11.13 1.01 4.20
N TYR A 48 11.53 0.36 5.31
CA TYR A 48 11.85 1.07 6.55
C TYR A 48 12.92 2.13 6.34
N ALA A 49 14.02 1.79 5.67
CA ALA A 49 15.13 2.71 5.48
C ALA A 49 14.76 3.93 4.63
N ALA A 50 14.00 3.74 3.56
CA ALA A 50 13.50 4.84 2.75
C ALA A 50 12.54 5.73 3.54
N THR A 51 11.63 5.13 4.33
CA THR A 51 10.72 5.86 5.22
C THR A 51 11.49 6.66 6.26
N ALA A 52 12.45 6.05 6.95
CA ALA A 52 13.26 6.70 7.98
C ALA A 52 14.09 7.86 7.43
N LEU A 53 14.66 7.71 6.23
CA LEU A 53 15.38 8.78 5.53
C LEU A 53 14.45 9.93 5.18
N LYS A 54 13.26 9.66 4.62
CA LYS A 54 12.27 10.69 4.33
C LYS A 54 11.85 11.43 5.60
N GLN A 55 11.57 10.70 6.68
CA GLN A 55 11.23 11.29 7.96
C GLN A 55 12.37 12.18 8.49
N GLN A 56 13.64 11.82 8.25
CA GLN A 56 14.76 12.70 8.61
C GLN A 56 14.79 13.98 7.78
N GLN A 57 14.52 13.89 6.48
CA GLN A 57 14.39 15.08 5.63
C GLN A 57 13.25 15.98 6.12
N ASP A 58 12.12 15.39 6.50
CA ASP A 58 10.98 16.13 7.05
C ASP A 58 11.33 16.77 8.41
N ASN A 59 12.10 16.09 9.29
CA ASN A 59 12.64 16.65 10.53
C ASN A 59 13.52 17.89 10.28
N GLU A 60 14.42 17.82 9.31
CA GLU A 60 15.28 18.93 8.92
C GLU A 60 14.48 20.09 8.30
N HIS A 61 13.56 19.76 7.38
CA HIS A 61 12.73 20.74 6.69
C HIS A 61 11.83 21.54 7.64
N LEU A 62 11.19 20.83 8.57
CA LEU A 62 10.32 21.42 9.59
C LEU A 62 11.10 22.01 10.77
N LYS A 63 12.44 21.88 10.78
CA LYS A 63 13.33 22.33 11.87
C LYS A 63 12.89 21.78 13.23
N CYS A 64 12.47 20.52 13.28
CA CYS A 64 11.99 19.89 14.51
C CYS A 64 13.11 19.66 15.54
N GLY A 65 14.36 19.56 15.09
CA GLY A 65 15.54 19.42 15.94
C GLY A 65 15.71 18.03 16.55
N PHE A 66 15.12 16.99 15.96
CA PHE A 66 15.37 15.62 16.39
C PHE A 66 16.76 15.15 15.92
N GLU A 67 17.50 14.50 16.81
CA GLU A 67 18.90 14.10 16.57
C GLU A 67 19.17 12.66 17.05
N GLY A 68 20.39 12.18 16.84
CA GLY A 68 20.85 10.87 17.29
C GLY A 68 20.69 9.77 16.24
N VAL A 69 20.99 8.52 16.63
CA VAL A 69 21.11 7.38 15.70
C VAL A 69 19.82 7.09 14.93
N ALA A 70 18.66 7.40 15.52
CA ALA A 70 17.37 7.23 14.86
C ALA A 70 17.14 8.25 13.74
N TRP A 71 17.75 9.44 13.83
CA TRP A 71 17.54 10.59 12.95
C TRP A 71 18.76 10.84 12.04
N HIS A 72 19.38 9.77 11.53
CA HIS A 72 20.51 9.89 10.61
C HIS A 72 20.04 10.10 9.15
N ALA A 73 20.73 10.94 8.39
CA ALA A 73 20.46 11.18 6.97
C ALA A 73 21.08 10.12 6.02
N ASP A 74 21.41 8.94 6.55
CA ASP A 74 22.09 7.87 5.80
C ASP A 74 21.18 6.66 5.66
N LEU A 75 20.88 6.28 4.42
CA LEU A 75 20.04 5.13 4.10
C LEU A 75 20.65 3.80 4.56
N GLY A 76 21.97 3.67 4.43
CA GLY A 76 22.72 2.46 4.79
C GLY A 76 22.60 2.15 6.27
N ARG A 77 22.69 3.16 7.14
CA ARG A 77 22.53 2.98 8.59
C ARG A 77 21.14 2.48 8.97
N HIS A 78 20.09 2.99 8.31
CA HIS A 78 18.74 2.49 8.54
C HIS A 78 18.56 1.05 8.04
N LEU A 79 19.20 0.70 6.92
CA LEU A 79 19.23 -0.67 6.40
C LEU A 79 19.96 -1.63 7.34
N GLU A 80 21.12 -1.22 7.87
CA GLU A 80 21.91 -2.02 8.80
C GLU A 80 21.17 -2.27 10.10
N TRP A 81 20.57 -1.22 10.68
CA TRP A 81 19.79 -1.37 11.90
C TRP A 81 18.58 -2.27 11.70
N CYS A 82 17.80 -2.07 10.62
CA CYS A 82 16.61 -2.90 10.37
C CYS A 82 16.93 -4.40 10.23
N LYS A 83 18.08 -4.75 9.63
CA LYS A 83 18.51 -6.15 9.50
C LYS A 83 18.86 -6.79 10.85
N GLY A 84 19.16 -5.98 11.87
CA GLY A 84 19.55 -6.43 13.20
C GLY A 84 18.40 -6.55 14.20
N VAL A 85 17.18 -6.15 13.83
CA VAL A 85 16.02 -6.08 14.76
C VAL A 85 14.83 -6.87 14.25
N ALA A 86 13.92 -7.24 15.16
CA ALA A 86 12.69 -7.92 14.79
C ALA A 86 11.75 -6.99 14.00
N PRO A 87 10.85 -7.53 13.15
CA PRO A 87 9.97 -6.70 12.35
C PRO A 87 9.12 -5.69 13.11
N ASP A 88 8.71 -6.04 14.32
CA ASP A 88 7.86 -5.16 15.13
C ASP A 88 8.65 -3.98 15.71
N GLU A 89 9.96 -4.10 15.89
CA GLU A 89 10.82 -3.01 16.37
C GLU A 89 10.97 -1.91 15.32
N TRP A 90 11.28 -2.26 14.07
CA TRP A 90 11.39 -1.25 13.01
C TRP A 90 10.04 -0.63 12.64
N LYS A 91 8.94 -1.38 12.75
CA LYS A 91 7.58 -0.83 12.60
C LYS A 91 7.28 0.19 13.69
N ALA A 92 7.56 -0.16 14.95
CA ALA A 92 7.34 0.73 16.08
C ALA A 92 8.19 2.01 15.94
N ALA A 93 9.45 1.88 15.52
CA ALA A 93 10.31 3.03 15.26
C ALA A 93 9.75 3.95 14.15
N ALA A 94 9.29 3.39 13.03
CA ALA A 94 8.69 4.18 11.95
C ALA A 94 7.43 4.94 12.44
N GLN A 95 6.55 4.26 13.17
CA GLN A 95 5.32 4.87 13.73
C GLN A 95 5.62 5.95 14.76
N GLU A 96 6.64 5.76 15.59
CA GLU A 96 7.03 6.75 16.60
C GLU A 96 7.58 8.02 15.94
N ARG A 97 8.37 7.87 14.87
CA ARG A 97 8.87 9.00 14.07
C ARG A 97 7.72 9.78 13.43
N ASP A 98 6.71 9.10 12.90
CA ASP A 98 5.51 9.76 12.36
C ASP A 98 4.80 10.59 13.44
N LYS A 99 4.67 10.08 14.66
CA LYS A 99 4.06 10.83 15.77
C LYS A 99 4.89 12.06 16.14
N GLN A 100 6.21 11.92 16.24
CA GLN A 100 7.12 13.01 16.56
C GLN A 100 7.03 14.13 15.51
N LEU A 101 7.04 13.79 14.23
CA LEU A 101 6.88 14.74 13.13
C LEU A 101 5.49 15.37 13.10
N ALA A 102 4.43 14.58 13.30
CA ALA A 102 3.06 15.10 13.35
C ALA A 102 2.87 16.08 14.52
N GLN A 103 3.52 15.86 15.66
CA GLN A 103 3.52 16.79 16.78
C GLN A 103 4.33 18.04 16.48
N CYS A 104 5.50 17.90 15.84
CA CYS A 104 6.32 19.02 15.43
C CYS A 104 5.62 19.94 14.43
N ALA A 105 4.95 19.37 13.42
CA ALA A 105 4.24 20.12 12.39
C ALA A 105 3.05 20.96 12.91
N LYS A 106 2.65 20.77 14.17
CA LYS A 106 1.59 21.54 14.83
C LYS A 106 2.11 22.68 15.72
N ARG A 107 3.44 22.79 15.89
CA ARG A 107 4.07 23.84 16.70
C ARG A 107 4.02 25.17 15.96
#